data_AF-A0A120KRN9-F1
#
_entry.id   AF-A0A120KRN9-F1
#
_cell.length_a   1.000
_cell.length_b   1.000
_cell.length_c   1.000
_cell.angle_alpha   90.00
_cell.angle_beta   90.00
_cell.angle_gamma   90.00
#
_symmetry.space_group_name_H-M   'P 1'
#
loop_
_entity.id
_entity.type
_entity.pdbx_description
1 polymer ?
#
loop_
_entity_poly.entity_id
_entity_poly.type
_entity_poly.pdbx_seq_one_letter_code
_entity_poly.pdbx_strand_id
1 'polypeptide(L)' 'MKRAAKCGEVYYAHPYSSWERGSNENGNRMLRRFLPKGTDFSKLKPKELQRIEDWVNNYPRKIFGYKSANDMYAAMI' A
#
# COMPACT_ATOMS: atom_id res chain seq x y z
N MET A 1 -6.63 21.55 10.45
CA MET A 1 -6.07 20.34 9.81
C MET A 1 -4.95 20.76 8.88
N LYS A 2 -3.73 20.21 9.03
CA LYS A 2 -2.58 20.62 8.21
C LYS A 2 -2.74 20.01 6.80
N ARG A 3 -2.92 20.86 5.78
CA ARG A 3 -2.82 20.43 4.38
C ARG A 3 -1.39 19.94 4.13
N ALA A 4 -1.24 18.76 3.52
CA ALA A 4 0.05 18.37 2.95
C ALA A 4 0.38 19.38 1.84
N ALA A 5 1.57 19.99 1.89
CA ALA A 5 1.94 21.20 1.14
C ALA A 5 1.92 21.07 -0.41
N LYS A 6 1.48 19.94 -0.97
CA LYS A 6 1.56 19.60 -2.41
C LYS A 6 0.34 18.86 -2.98
N CYS A 7 -0.74 18.67 -2.23
CA CYS A 7 -1.91 17.92 -2.72
C CYS A 7 -3.02 18.89 -3.15
N GLY A 8 -3.50 18.78 -4.40
CA GLY A 8 -4.55 19.65 -4.95
C GLY A 8 -5.88 19.51 -4.21
N GLU A 9 -6.29 18.26 -3.96
CA GLU A 9 -7.48 17.94 -3.16
C GLU A 9 -7.12 16.88 -2.11
N VAL A 10 -7.71 17.00 -0.92
CA VAL A 10 -7.48 16.09 0.20
C VAL A 10 -8.82 15.56 0.67
N TYR A 11 -8.96 14.24 0.66
CA TYR A 11 -10.16 13.54 1.12
C TYR A 11 -9.87 12.82 2.44
N TYR A 12 -10.86 12.79 3.32
CA TYR A 12 -10.80 12.11 4.61
C TYR A 12 -11.95 11.11 4.71
N ALA A 13 -11.70 9.99 5.38
CA ALA A 13 -12.77 9.08 5.77
C ALA A 13 -13.63 9.71 6.87
N HIS A 14 -14.92 9.40 6.88
CA HIS A 14 -15.86 9.84 7.89
C HIS A 14 -15.51 9.24 9.26
N PRO A 15 -15.77 9.98 10.36
CA PRO A 15 -15.60 9.44 11.71
C PRO A 15 -16.37 8.13 11.89
N TYR A 16 -15.74 7.15 12.54
CA TYR A 16 -16.30 5.81 12.81
C TYR A 16 -16.62 4.95 11.57
N SER A 17 -16.23 5.38 10.36
CA SER A 17 -16.45 4.66 9.12
C SER A 17 -15.22 3.85 8.69
N SER A 18 -14.88 2.80 9.47
CA SER A 18 -13.69 1.97 9.20
C SER A 18 -13.72 1.30 7.82
N TRP A 19 -14.91 1.00 7.29
CA TRP A 19 -15.10 0.37 5.98
C TRP A 19 -14.57 1.21 4.81
N GLU A 20 -14.51 2.54 4.94
CA GLU A 20 -13.97 3.43 3.90
C GLU A 20 -12.45 3.28 3.72
N ARG A 21 -11.79 2.56 4.64
CA ARG A 21 -10.34 2.33 4.65
C ARG A 21 -9.95 0.86 4.41
N GLY A 22 -10.91 -0.01 4.09
CA GLY A 22 -10.68 -1.46 4.00
C GLY A 22 -9.54 -1.85 3.05
N SER A 23 -9.44 -1.19 1.88
CA SER A 23 -8.34 -1.42 0.92
C SER A 23 -6.96 -1.08 1.50
N ASN A 24 -6.87 0.03 2.25
CA ASN A 24 -5.62 0.46 2.89
C ASN A 24 -5.20 -0.53 4.00
N GLU A 25 -6.17 -1.02 4.78
CA GLU A 25 -5.92 -1.99 5.83
C GLU A 25 -5.45 -3.34 5.26
N ASN A 26 -6.05 -3.79 4.16
CA ASN A 26 -5.59 -4.98 3.45
C ASN A 26 -4.18 -4.81 2.87
N GLY A 27 -3.86 -3.64 2.30
CA GLY A 27 -2.51 -3.30 1.84
C GLY A 27 -1.50 -3.33 2.98
N ASN A 28 -1.83 -2.73 4.12
CA ASN A 28 -0.99 -2.76 5.32
C ASN A 28 -0.73 -4.19 5.80
N ARG A 29 -1.74 -5.08 5.78
CA ARG A 29 -1.57 -6.50 6.13
C ARG A 29 -0.53 -7.20 5.26
N MET A 30 -0.45 -6.87 3.96
CA MET A 30 0.56 -7.43 3.06
C MET A 30 1.96 -6.97 3.44
N LEU A 31 2.14 -5.67 3.73
CA LEU A 31 3.43 -5.13 4.18
C LEU A 31 3.88 -5.75 5.51
N ARG A 32 2.94 -6.03 6.43
CA ARG A 32 3.23 -6.66 7.72
C ARG A 32 3.82 -8.07 7.63
N ARG A 33 3.77 -8.73 6.47
CA ARG A 33 4.48 -10.00 6.24
C ARG A 33 6.00 -9.84 6.25
N PHE A 34 6.50 -8.66 5.86
CA PHE A 34 7.93 -8.34 5.84
C PHE A 34 8.34 -7.38 6.94
N LEU A 35 7.40 -6.55 7.39
CA LEU A 35 7.63 -5.47 8.34
C LEU A 35 6.73 -5.65 9.57
N PRO A 36 7.06 -6.59 10.47
CA PRO A 36 6.31 -6.81 11.70
C PRO A 36 6.05 -5.52 12.50
N LYS A 37 5.09 -5.59 13.43
CA LYS A 37 4.84 -4.45 14.32
C LYS A 37 6.10 -4.16 15.14
N GLY A 38 6.49 -2.89 15.20
CA GLY A 38 7.70 -2.47 15.90
C GLY A 38 8.98 -2.50 15.06
N THR A 39 8.91 -2.87 13.77
CA THR A 39 10.05 -2.70 12.86
C THR A 39 10.49 -1.23 12.82
N ASP A 40 11.77 -1.01 13.10
CA ASP A 40 12.41 0.28 12.97
C ASP A 40 12.74 0.54 11.49
N PHE A 41 11.94 1.39 10.86
CA PHE A 41 12.08 1.71 9.45
C PHE A 41 13.38 2.47 9.13
N SER A 42 14.02 3.11 10.11
CA SER A 42 15.30 3.80 9.89
C SER A 42 16.44 2.85 9.56
N LYS A 43 16.30 1.57 9.92
CA LYS A 43 17.30 0.52 9.69
C LYS A 43 17.10 -0.24 8.38
N LEU A 44 15.99 -0.01 7.68
CA LEU A 44 15.72 -0.65 6.39
C LEU A 44 16.66 -0.09 5.33
N LYS A 45 17.40 -0.98 4.67
CA LYS A 45 18.22 -0.58 3.54
C LYS A 45 17.32 -0.30 2.34
N PRO A 46 17.66 0.68 1.48
CA PRO A 46 16.88 0.96 0.26
C PRO A 46 16.63 -0.28 -0.61
N LYS A 47 17.63 -1.18 -0.71
CA LYS A 47 17.50 -2.44 -1.45
C LYS A 47 16.47 -3.41 -0.85
N GLU A 48 16.35 -3.45 0.47
CA GLU A 48 15.35 -4.29 1.15
C GLU A 48 13.95 -3.72 0.95
N LEU A 49 13.81 -2.40 1.05
CA LEU A 49 12.56 -1.71 0.77
C LEU A 49 12.10 -1.95 -0.68
N GLN A 50 13.00 -1.76 -1.65
CA GLN A 50 12.70 -2.03 -3.07
C GLN A 50 12.24 -3.48 -3.27
N ARG A 51 12.92 -4.46 -2.67
CA ARG A 51 12.53 -5.87 -2.75
C ARG A 51 11.11 -6.10 -2.20
N ILE A 52 10.74 -5.44 -1.10
CA ILE A 52 9.39 -5.55 -0.52
C ILE A 52 8.36 -4.92 -1.45
N GLU A 53 8.64 -3.74 -2.00
CA GLU A 53 7.78 -3.05 -2.96
C GLU A 53 7.55 -3.89 -4.22
N ASP A 54 8.63 -4.41 -4.81
CA ASP A 54 8.58 -5.27 -5.98
C ASP A 54 7.73 -6.52 -5.70
N TRP A 55 7.90 -7.14 -4.53
CA TRP A 55 7.08 -8.29 -4.15
C TRP A 55 5.61 -7.92 -4.01
N VAL A 56 5.28 -6.83 -3.33
CA VAL A 56 3.88 -6.41 -3.09
C VAL A 56 3.16 -6.04 -4.37
N ASN A 57 3.86 -5.40 -5.30
CA ASN A 57 3.31 -4.93 -6.57
C ASN A 57 3.17 -6.07 -7.60
N ASN A 58 4.09 -7.03 -7.58
CA ASN A 58 4.04 -8.22 -8.44
C ASN A 58 3.26 -9.39 -7.83
N TYR A 59 2.76 -9.27 -6.60
CA TYR A 59 1.98 -10.33 -5.96
C TYR A 59 0.66 -10.58 -6.70
N PRO A 60 0.40 -11.81 -7.19
CA PRO A 60 -0.86 -12.18 -7.84
C PRO A 60 -2.06 -12.05 -6.89
N ARG A 61 -3.08 -11.28 -7.27
CA ARG A 61 -4.28 -11.06 -6.43
C ARG A 61 -5.50 -11.70 -7.05
N LYS A 62 -6.22 -12.51 -6.26
CA LYS A 62 -7.46 -13.18 -6.71
C LYS A 62 -8.51 -12.19 -7.24
N ILE A 63 -8.60 -11.00 -6.63
CA ILE A 63 -9.52 -9.93 -7.06
C ILE A 63 -9.27 -9.44 -8.50
N PHE A 64 -8.06 -9.65 -9.03
CA PHE A 64 -7.68 -9.29 -10.39
C PHE A 64 -7.61 -10.50 -11.32
N GLY A 65 -8.25 -11.62 -10.95
CA GLY A 65 -8.12 -12.87 -11.71
C GLY A 65 -6.69 -13.42 -11.68
N TYR A 66 -6.00 -13.29 -10.53
CA TYR A 66 -4.61 -13.68 -10.34
C TYR A 66 -3.57 -12.86 -11.12
N LYS A 67 -3.96 -11.71 -11.66
CA LYS A 67 -3.00 -10.69 -12.12
C LYS A 67 -2.40 -9.92 -10.96
N SER A 68 -1.21 -9.36 -11.15
CA SER A 68 -0.56 -8.49 -10.18
C SER A 68 -1.05 -7.05 -10.27
N ALA A 69 -0.71 -6.21 -9.30
CA ALA A 69 -1.06 -4.79 -9.37
C ALA A 69 -0.31 -4.11 -10.54
N ASN A 70 0.93 -4.50 -10.79
CA ASN A 70 1.72 -4.02 -11.92
C ASN A 70 1.07 -4.39 -13.27
N ASP A 71 0.57 -5.62 -13.42
CA ASP A 71 -0.12 -6.03 -14.65
C ASP A 71 -1.38 -5.21 -14.90
N MET A 72 -2.16 -4.95 -13.84
CA MET A 72 -3.36 -4.14 -13.92
C MET A 72 -3.04 -2.68 -14.26
N TYR A 73 -1.97 -2.13 -13.67
CA TYR A 73 -1.52 -0.77 -13.94
C TYR A 73 -0.99 -0.61 -15.37
N ALA A 74 -0.16 -1.56 -15.84
CA ALA A 74 0.38 -1.54 -17.19
C ALA A 74 -0.72 -1.65 -18.26
N ALA A 75 -1.84 -2.32 -17.96
CA ALA A 75 -2.99 -2.40 -18.86
C ALA A 75 -3.89 -1.14 -18.84
N MET A 76 -3.68 -0.23 -17.89
CA MET A 76 -4.45 1.03 -17.75
C MET A 76 -3.75 2.24 -18.39
N ILE A 77 -2.47 2.11 -18.77
CA ILE A 77 -1.70 3.10 -19.54
C ILE A 77 -1.85 2.78 -21.02
#